data_AF-A0A1Y4L277-F1
#
_entry.id   AF-A0A1Y4L277-F1
#
_cell.length_a   1.000
_cell.length_b   1.000
_cell.length_c   1.000
_cell.angle_alpha   90.00
_cell.angle_beta   90.00
_cell.angle_gamma   90.00
#
_symmetry.space_group_name_H-M   'P 1'
#
loop_
_entity.id
_entity.type
_entity.pdbx_description
1 polymer ?
#
loop_
_entity_poly.entity_id
_entity_poly.type
_entity_poly.pdbx_seq_one_letter_code
_entity_poly.pdbx_strand_id
1 'polypeptide(L)'
;MLLNTLSAIEMTIQQKLNKNVDNTALINFFRNYKKNMWIYPGVLKRKFSLSISEIYDFLSALEEQGILQSYYELYCSNCQKSMGVVRLFNELPDFFECELCHCELSTLENSFLIYLVVRDD
;
A
#
# COMPACT_ATOMS: atom_id res chain seq x y z
N MET A 1 9.45 12.38 2.91
CA MET A 1 10.41 11.92 1.89
C MET A 1 11.25 13.11 1.46
N LEU A 2 12.54 12.91 1.26
CA LEU A 2 13.47 13.92 0.74
C LEU A 2 13.39 13.98 -0.80
N LEU A 3 14.14 14.92 -1.37
CA LEU A 3 14.02 15.32 -2.78
C LEU A 3 14.29 14.18 -3.76
N ASN A 4 15.30 13.34 -3.52
CA ASN A 4 15.68 12.28 -4.46
C ASN A 4 14.56 11.25 -4.62
N THR A 5 14.05 10.73 -3.50
CA THR A 5 12.91 9.80 -3.51
C THR A 5 11.64 10.45 -4.07
N LEU A 6 11.39 11.74 -3.77
CA LEU A 6 10.24 12.45 -4.33
C LEU A 6 10.33 12.64 -5.85
N SER A 7 11.50 12.94 -6.39
CA SER A 7 11.71 13.04 -7.84
C SER A 7 11.49 11.70 -8.54
N ALA A 8 11.93 10.59 -7.94
CA ALA A 8 11.66 9.25 -8.47
C ALA A 8 10.15 8.94 -8.47
N ILE A 9 9.43 9.31 -7.40
CA ILE A 9 7.97 9.19 -7.34
C ILE A 9 7.30 10.03 -8.41
N GLU A 10 7.70 11.28 -8.58
CA GLU A 10 7.16 12.18 -9.60
C GLU A 10 7.35 11.62 -11.02
N MET A 11 8.54 11.11 -11.34
CA MET A 11 8.79 10.44 -12.62
C MET A 11 7.88 9.21 -12.81
N THR A 12 7.70 8.41 -11.76
CA THR A 12 6.87 7.20 -11.82
C THR A 12 5.39 7.55 -12.02
N ILE A 13 4.90 8.61 -11.36
CA ILE A 13 3.54 9.14 -11.56
C ILE A 13 3.33 9.49 -13.04
N GLN A 14 4.27 10.23 -13.64
CA GLN A 14 4.17 10.64 -15.06
C GLN A 14 4.19 9.47 -16.04
N GLN A 15 4.82 8.35 -15.68
CA GLN A 15 4.94 7.16 -16.52
C GLN A 15 3.77 6.18 -16.38
N LYS A 16 3.26 6.00 -15.16
CA LYS A 16 2.30 4.93 -14.83
C LYS A 16 0.86 5.42 -14.71
N LEU A 17 0.63 6.67 -14.34
CA LEU A 17 -0.72 7.19 -14.09
C LEU A 17 -1.25 8.01 -15.26
N ASN A 18 -2.58 8.03 -15.40
CA ASN A 18 -3.26 8.83 -16.41
C ASN A 18 -3.00 10.33 -16.20
N LYS A 19 -2.85 11.09 -17.28
CA LYS A 19 -2.59 12.54 -17.29
C LYS A 19 -3.66 13.38 -16.59
N ASN A 20 -4.85 12.82 -16.35
CA ASN A 20 -5.95 13.51 -15.68
C ASN A 20 -5.85 13.49 -14.14
N VAL A 21 -4.88 12.79 -13.55
CA VAL A 21 -4.71 12.80 -12.09
C VAL A 21 -4.00 14.08 -11.64
N ASP A 22 -4.37 14.58 -10.46
CA ASP A 22 -3.68 15.71 -9.83
C ASP A 22 -2.32 15.26 -9.28
N ASN A 23 -1.30 15.32 -10.14
CA ASN A 23 0.08 14.97 -9.81
C ASN A 23 0.61 15.78 -8.62
N THR A 24 0.27 17.06 -8.54
CA THR A 24 0.75 17.94 -7.47
C THR A 24 0.20 17.49 -6.11
N ALA A 25 -1.10 17.18 -6.05
CA ALA A 25 -1.72 16.66 -4.84
C ALA A 25 -1.15 15.28 -4.44
N LEU A 26 -0.84 14.43 -5.42
CA LEU A 26 -0.26 13.11 -5.17
C LEU A 26 1.18 13.22 -4.64
N ILE A 27 2.03 14.03 -5.26
CA ILE A 27 3.40 14.31 -4.79
C ILE A 27 3.38 14.90 -3.38
N ASN A 28 2.50 15.86 -3.12
CA ASN A 28 2.34 16.45 -1.79
C ASN A 28 1.86 15.44 -0.75
N PHE A 29 1.05 14.46 -1.15
CA PHE A 29 0.68 13.35 -0.28
C PHE A 29 1.89 12.49 0.08
N PHE A 30 2.71 12.10 -0.90
CA PHE A 30 3.93 11.31 -0.68
C PHE A 30 5.01 12.06 0.11
N ARG A 31 5.07 13.39 0.01
CA ARG A 31 6.00 14.23 0.80
C ARG A 31 5.92 13.98 2.30
N ASN A 32 4.74 13.65 2.81
CA ASN A 32 4.48 13.43 4.23
C ASN A 32 4.89 12.04 4.74
N TYR A 33 5.22 11.10 3.85
CA TYR A 33 5.67 9.78 4.24
C TYR A 33 7.13 9.77 4.68
N LYS A 34 7.46 8.90 5.62
CA LYS A 34 8.83 8.64 6.10
C LYS A 34 9.10 7.15 6.08
N LYS A 35 10.37 6.75 6.15
CA LYS A 35 10.75 5.36 6.33
C LYS A 35 9.99 4.74 7.51
N ASN A 36 9.56 3.49 7.33
CA ASN A 36 8.73 2.70 8.24
C ASN A 36 7.26 3.15 8.37
N MET A 37 6.75 4.01 7.49
CA MET A 37 5.32 4.31 7.40
C MET A 37 4.60 3.42 6.40
N TRP A 38 3.36 3.06 6.70
CA TRP A 38 2.50 2.21 5.87
C TRP A 38 1.67 3.00 4.87
N ILE A 39 1.64 2.52 3.63
CA ILE A 39 0.82 3.01 2.53
C ILE A 39 -0.27 1.98 2.24
N TYR A 40 -1.51 2.43 2.36
CA TYR A 40 -2.69 1.63 2.10
C TYR A 40 -3.28 2.01 0.73
N PRO A 41 -3.34 1.10 -0.26
CA PRO A 41 -3.91 1.37 -1.59
C PRO A 41 -5.33 1.97 -1.54
N GLY A 42 -6.15 1.52 -0.58
CA GLY A 42 -7.50 2.05 -0.38
C GLY A 42 -7.55 3.54 -0.02
N VAL A 43 -6.49 4.11 0.55
CA VAL A 43 -6.38 5.56 0.80
C VAL A 43 -6.19 6.30 -0.52
N LEU A 44 -5.31 5.81 -1.40
CA LEU A 44 -5.08 6.43 -2.71
C LEU A 44 -6.36 6.38 -3.56
N LYS A 45 -7.05 5.24 -3.58
CA LYS A 45 -8.33 5.07 -4.29
C LYS A 45 -9.36 6.10 -3.86
N ARG A 46 -9.54 6.31 -2.56
CA ARG A 46 -10.54 7.25 -2.01
C ARG A 46 -10.15 8.72 -2.23
N LYS A 47 -8.86 9.04 -2.16
CA LYS A 47 -8.39 10.44 -2.19
C LYS A 47 -8.15 10.97 -3.61
N PHE A 48 -7.77 10.12 -4.55
CA PHE A 48 -7.36 10.51 -5.89
C PHE A 48 -8.20 9.90 -7.01
N SER A 49 -9.26 9.16 -6.67
CA SER A 49 -10.17 8.51 -7.62
C SER A 49 -9.48 7.61 -8.66
N LEU A 50 -8.29 7.11 -8.34
CA LEU A 50 -7.54 6.17 -9.16
C LEU A 50 -8.20 4.78 -9.10
N SER A 51 -8.14 4.04 -10.21
CA SER A 51 -8.54 2.64 -10.19
C SER A 51 -7.58 1.81 -9.33
N ILE A 52 -8.07 0.69 -8.80
CA ILE A 52 -7.23 -0.16 -7.95
C ILE A 52 -6.05 -0.77 -8.74
N SER A 53 -6.26 -1.05 -10.04
CA SER A 53 -5.20 -1.54 -10.94
C SER A 53 -4.09 -0.50 -11.09
N GLU A 54 -4.43 0.75 -11.44
CA GLU A 54 -3.45 1.83 -11.59
C GLU A 54 -2.65 2.06 -10.30
N ILE A 55 -3.29 1.94 -9.14
CA ILE A 55 -2.62 2.09 -7.85
C ILE A 55 -1.59 0.97 -7.64
N TYR A 56 -1.96 -0.29 -7.86
CA TYR A 56 -1.02 -1.40 -7.68
C TYR A 56 0.10 -1.37 -8.71
N ASP A 57 -0.20 -1.01 -9.97
CA ASP A 57 0.83 -0.85 -11.01
C ASP A 57 1.84 0.24 -10.64
N PHE A 58 1.36 1.36 -10.10
CA PHE A 58 2.19 2.45 -9.61
C PHE A 58 3.02 2.08 -8.38
N LEU A 59 2.40 1.47 -7.35
CA LEU A 59 3.11 1.11 -6.12
C LEU A 59 4.12 -0.02 -6.35
N SER A 60 3.82 -0.97 -7.24
CA SER A 60 4.76 -2.03 -7.64
C SER A 60 5.97 -1.44 -8.36
N ALA A 61 5.79 -0.43 -9.21
CA ALA A 61 6.91 0.25 -9.85
C ALA A 61 7.82 1.00 -8.83
N LEU A 62 7.26 1.50 -7.73
CA LEU A 62 8.05 2.08 -6.64
C LEU A 62 8.77 1.01 -5.80
N GLU A 63 8.17 -0.17 -5.65
CA GLU A 63 8.82 -1.34 -5.02
C GLU A 63 10.01 -1.84 -5.85
N GLU A 64 9.86 -1.96 -7.18
CA GLU A 64 10.96 -2.29 -8.11
C GLU A 64 12.14 -1.31 -8.00
N GLN A 65 11.86 -0.05 -7.66
CA GLN A 65 12.88 0.99 -7.44
C GLN A 65 13.48 0.97 -6.02
N GLY A 66 13.03 0.05 -5.15
CA GLY A 66 13.46 -0.06 -3.76
C GLY A 66 12.97 1.07 -2.85
N ILE A 67 11.90 1.77 -3.23
CA ILE A 67 11.27 2.83 -2.40
C ILE A 67 10.30 2.21 -1.41
N LEU A 68 9.54 1.22 -1.88
CA LEU A 68 8.53 0.51 -1.12
C LEU A 68 8.86 -0.97 -0.98
N GLN A 69 8.22 -1.63 -0.02
CA GLN A 69 8.20 -3.08 0.11
C GLN A 69 6.77 -3.51 0.38
N SER A 70 6.25 -4.46 -0.40
CA SER A 70 4.91 -5.01 -0.22
C SER A 70 4.85 -6.01 0.93
N TYR A 71 3.69 -6.04 1.59
CA TYR A 71 3.30 -6.97 2.65
C TYR A 71 1.83 -7.33 2.49
N TYR A 72 1.44 -8.53 2.91
CA TYR A 72 0.05 -8.89 3.10
C TYR A 72 -0.36 -8.57 4.54
N GLU A 73 -1.41 -7.78 4.70
CA GLU A 73 -2.04 -7.50 5.99
C GLU A 73 -3.26 -8.39 6.17
N LEU A 74 -3.30 -9.16 7.26
CA LEU A 74 -4.49 -9.87 7.70
C LEU A 74 -5.42 -8.88 8.41
N TYR A 75 -6.70 -8.86 8.03
CA TYR A 75 -7.62 -7.84 8.50
C TYR A 75 -8.98 -8.43 8.85
N CYS A 76 -9.41 -8.25 10.11
CA CYS A 76 -10.75 -8.66 10.51
C CYS A 76 -11.80 -7.71 9.94
N SER A 77 -12.59 -8.19 8.98
CA SER A 77 -13.68 -7.43 8.34
C SER A 77 -14.82 -7.09 9.29
N ASN A 78 -15.03 -7.88 10.35
CA ASN A 78 -16.05 -7.63 11.37
C ASN A 78 -15.62 -6.51 12.35
N CYS A 79 -14.40 -6.61 12.90
CA CYS A 79 -13.89 -5.65 13.89
C CYS A 79 -13.21 -4.42 13.27
N GLN A 80 -12.90 -4.47 11.97
CA GLN A 80 -12.13 -3.45 11.25
C GLN A 80 -10.74 -3.23 11.87
N LYS A 81 -10.01 -4.34 12.09
CA LYS A 81 -8.70 -4.34 12.76
C LYS A 81 -7.67 -5.17 12.00
N SER A 82 -6.45 -4.66 11.93
CA SER A 82 -5.27 -5.37 11.47
C SER A 82 -4.88 -6.44 12.50
N MET A 83 -4.66 -7.67 12.03
CA MET A 83 -4.34 -8.86 12.83
C MET A 83 -2.88 -9.30 12.65
N GLY A 84 -2.11 -8.62 11.80
CA GLY A 84 -0.73 -8.94 11.52
C GLY A 84 -0.37 -8.72 10.06
N VAL A 85 0.94 -8.75 9.79
CA VAL A 85 1.49 -8.62 8.43
C VAL A 85 2.48 -9.74 8.16
N VAL A 86 2.46 -10.26 6.94
CA VAL A 86 3.42 -11.23 6.43
C VAL A 86 4.00 -10.74 5.11
N ARG A 87 5.20 -11.20 4.74
CA ARG A 87 5.86 -10.73 3.51
C ARG A 87 5.50 -11.59 2.32
N LEU A 88 5.52 -12.90 2.51
CA LEU A 88 5.42 -13.84 1.43
C LEU A 88 4.01 -14.42 1.38
N PHE A 89 3.52 -14.68 0.17
CA PHE A 89 2.21 -15.28 -0.02
C PHE A 89 2.09 -16.65 0.67
N ASN A 90 3.17 -17.43 0.71
CA ASN A 90 3.19 -18.75 1.37
C ASN A 90 3.28 -18.68 2.91
N GLU A 91 3.41 -17.49 3.49
CA GLU A 91 3.29 -17.27 4.93
C GLU A 91 1.83 -17.03 5.35
N LEU A 92 0.93 -16.84 4.38
CA LEU A 92 -0.50 -16.70 4.66
C LEU A 92 -1.09 -18.06 5.07
N PRO A 93 -1.74 -18.16 6.24
CA PRO A 93 -2.51 -19.34 6.59
C PRO A 93 -3.78 -19.41 5.73
N ASP A 94 -4.45 -20.57 5.64
CA ASP A 94 -5.74 -20.65 4.95
C ASP A 94 -6.82 -19.82 5.67
N PHE A 95 -6.79 -19.84 7.00
CA PHE A 95 -7.70 -19.11 7.89
C PHE A 95 -6.95 -18.49 9.07
N PHE A 96 -7.51 -17.44 9.66
CA PHE A 96 -7.04 -16.88 10.93
C PHE A 96 -8.22 -16.52 11.85
N GLU A 97 -8.00 -16.57 13.15
CA GLU A 97 -8.98 -16.16 14.16
C GLU A 97 -8.73 -14.71 14.58
N CYS A 98 -9.78 -13.90 14.66
CA CYS A 98 -9.67 -12.56 15.24
C CYS A 98 -9.59 -12.62 16.76
N GLU A 99 -8.54 -12.01 17.34
CA GLU A 99 -8.31 -11.97 18.79
C GLU A 99 -9.39 -11.23 19.60
N LEU A 100 -10.25 -10.45 18.95
CA LEU A 100 -11.27 -9.62 19.60
C LEU A 100 -12.67 -10.23 19.53
N CYS A 101 -13.06 -10.78 18.37
CA CYS A 101 -14.40 -11.33 18.16
C CYS A 101 -14.43 -12.84 18.00
N HIS A 102 -13.27 -13.51 17.99
CA HIS A 102 -13.13 -14.95 17.85
C HIS A 102 -13.74 -15.53 16.57
N CYS A 103 -13.96 -14.69 15.56
CA CYS A 103 -14.41 -15.16 14.25
C CYS A 103 -13.22 -15.74 13.50
N GLU A 104 -13.40 -16.94 12.96
CA GLU A 104 -12.50 -17.51 11.96
C GLU A 104 -12.80 -16.90 10.60
N LEU A 105 -11.75 -16.44 9.91
CA LEU A 105 -11.84 -15.68 8.67
C LEU A 105 -10.97 -16.34 7.61
N SER A 106 -11.49 -16.48 6.40
CA SER A 106 -10.70 -16.87 5.22
C SER A 106 -9.64 -15.82 4.94
N THR A 107 -8.37 -16.23 4.89
CA THR A 107 -7.25 -15.30 4.69
C THR A 107 -7.30 -14.63 3.32
N LEU A 108 -7.66 -15.36 2.27
CA LEU A 108 -7.70 -14.81 0.90
C LEU A 108 -8.74 -13.70 0.75
N GLU A 109 -9.86 -13.79 1.47
CA GLU A 109 -10.93 -12.79 1.43
C GLU A 109 -10.67 -11.62 2.38
N ASN A 110 -9.83 -11.83 3.39
CA ASN A 110 -9.60 -10.91 4.50
C ASN A 110 -8.13 -10.48 4.60
N SER A 111 -7.41 -10.47 3.47
CA SER A 111 -6.06 -9.94 3.38
C SER A 111 -5.95 -8.86 2.31
N PHE A 112 -5.06 -7.90 2.56
CA PHE A 112 -4.81 -6.78 1.66
C PHE A 112 -3.31 -6.62 1.39
N LEU A 113 -2.95 -6.34 0.15
CA LEU A 113 -1.57 -5.98 -0.18
C LEU A 113 -1.36 -4.50 0.20
N ILE A 114 -0.42 -4.24 1.11
CA ILE A 114 -0.05 -2.91 1.59
C ILE A 114 1.47 -2.70 1.41
N TYR A 115 1.93 -1.46 1.50
CA TYR A 115 3.32 -1.12 1.20
C TYR A 115 3.98 -0.37 2.37
N LEU A 116 5.16 -0.81 2.77
CA LEU A 116 6.01 -0.12 3.74
C LEU A 116 6.99 0.79 3.00
N VAL A 117 7.16 2.02 3.45
CA VAL A 117 8.23 2.90 2.96
C VAL A 117 9.56 2.43 3.52
N VAL A 118 10.46 1.96 2.65
CA VAL A 118 11.79 1.46 3.05
C VAL A 118 12.92 2.44 2.71
N ARG A 119 12.65 3.41 1.83
CA ARG A 119 13.55 4.50 1.46
C ARG A 119 12.81 5.84 1.41
N ASP A 120 13.40 6.89 1.99
CA ASP A 120 12.83 8.24 2.02
C ASP A 120 13.87 9.36 1.90
N ASP A 121 15.08 9.05 1.41
CA ASP A 121 16.22 9.95 1.23
C ASP A 121 16.24 10.70 -0.11
#